data_AF-A0A6P4Y349-F1
#
_entry.id   AF-A0A6P4Y349-F1
#
_cell.length_a   1.000
_cell.length_b   1.000
_cell.length_c   1.000
_cell.angle_alpha   90.00
_cell.angle_beta   90.00
_cell.angle_gamma   90.00
#
_symmetry.space_group_name_H-M   'P 1'
#
loop_
_entity.id
_entity.type
_entity.pdbx_description
1 polymer ?
#
loop_
_entity_poly.entity_id
_entity_poly.type
_entity_poly.pdbx_seq_one_letter_code
_entity_poly.pdbx_strand_id
1 'polypeptide(L)'
;MNRMKKLAAVHIASVLALVLSSLLLHGGNTQDADQGLQNSKQTWGGHTGALTVVPNEEENGVESDDGVVSVDVDDYDEEDLEVFYPTKEWQQIKPGQAIPAGLHVSIDLTTGEKRAKLMEEEDTKDEQDSSSRYMKWTDGDRQGMVNTKNKYFTASELKEALKKFKADQDDVSEAGQQKLREVKDQYRSYDELKEIFQQMQVDVETDTEIMQKLLLAYTEEGVSDDMRLHVLTELEYHVHQIDNAQNLIELGGFQLVILALNDSNSDIRSEAARVLGAAVQSNPKVQIEALESGAIPTLIRLVASDSSVAVRKKSLYALSSLIRHFPLAQLRFLQQGGLSCLARLFGDPDATTLRIKAVTLLHDLMVEQNNAEYLSSDNPTNMEKKNQYEKVPLLQMLVEAGWCQLIPTLLDSPDHDTREKVLRAMITLYTPCQSDYKSAETEEHLSVLRGEYQALVVEEKQEDSGDGYFSLLLSLVDEISTKMSS
;
A
#
# COMPACT_ATOMS: atom_id res chain seq x y z
N MET A 1 -40.94 58.57 -16.44
CA MET A 1 -39.76 58.44 -15.54
C MET A 1 -40.08 58.33 -14.05
N ASN A 2 -41.20 58.87 -13.52
CA ASN A 2 -41.52 58.80 -12.07
C ASN A 2 -42.25 57.52 -11.58
N ARG A 3 -42.78 56.67 -12.48
CA ARG A 3 -43.39 55.38 -12.10
C ARG A 3 -42.38 54.23 -11.98
N MET A 4 -41.34 54.19 -12.81
CA MET A 4 -40.28 53.17 -12.71
C MET A 4 -39.40 53.36 -11.46
N LYS A 5 -39.15 54.60 -11.03
CA LYS A 5 -38.45 54.88 -9.76
C LYS A 5 -39.25 54.43 -8.53
N LYS A 6 -40.58 54.50 -8.57
CA LYS A 6 -41.45 53.98 -7.50
C LYS A 6 -41.48 52.45 -7.46
N LEU A 7 -41.46 51.78 -8.63
CA LEU A 7 -41.40 50.32 -8.69
C LEU A 7 -40.06 49.76 -8.19
N ALA A 8 -38.95 50.41 -8.52
CA ALA A 8 -37.62 50.04 -8.02
C ALA A 8 -37.49 50.26 -6.51
N ALA A 9 -38.05 51.35 -5.97
CA ALA A 9 -38.03 51.62 -4.52
C ALA A 9 -38.86 50.60 -3.72
N VAL A 10 -40.00 50.12 -4.27
CA VAL A 10 -40.84 49.10 -3.61
C VAL A 10 -40.16 47.72 -3.64
N HIS A 11 -39.48 47.37 -4.73
CA HIS A 11 -38.70 46.11 -4.79
C HIS A 11 -37.49 46.12 -3.86
N ILE A 12 -36.76 47.24 -3.76
CA ILE A 12 -35.61 47.38 -2.85
C ILE A 12 -36.06 47.32 -1.38
N ALA A 13 -37.19 47.95 -1.04
CA ALA A 13 -37.76 47.87 0.31
C ALA A 13 -38.22 46.46 0.69
N SER A 14 -38.77 45.69 -0.26
CA SER A 14 -39.21 44.31 -0.01
C SER A 14 -38.04 43.32 0.17
N VAL A 15 -36.92 43.56 -0.52
CA VAL A 15 -35.69 42.75 -0.38
C VAL A 15 -34.97 43.08 0.94
N LEU A 16 -34.92 44.35 1.33
CA LEU A 16 -34.36 44.77 2.63
C LEU A 16 -35.19 44.27 3.83
N ALA A 17 -36.52 44.20 3.71
CA ALA A 17 -37.38 43.64 4.77
C ALA A 17 -37.17 42.13 4.97
N LEU A 18 -36.89 41.38 3.90
CA LEU A 18 -36.57 39.94 3.99
C LEU A 18 -35.18 39.70 4.61
N VAL A 19 -34.20 40.55 4.32
CA VAL A 19 -32.85 40.45 4.90
C VAL A 19 -32.84 40.84 6.39
N LEU A 20 -33.64 41.84 6.80
CA LEU A 20 -33.78 42.24 8.21
C LEU A 20 -34.59 41.24 9.05
N SER A 21 -35.49 40.47 8.44
CA SER A 21 -36.25 39.41 9.13
C SER A 21 -35.38 38.18 9.47
N SER A 22 -34.34 37.91 8.67
CA SER A 22 -33.37 36.84 8.91
C SER A 22 -32.30 37.23 9.95
N LEU A 23 -32.09 38.53 10.20
CA LEU A 23 -31.14 39.06 11.18
C LEU A 23 -31.73 39.22 12.60
N LEU A 24 -33.05 39.08 12.78
CA LEU A 24 -33.74 39.25 14.06
C LEU A 24 -34.12 37.93 14.77
N LEU A 25 -33.72 36.76 14.23
CA LEU A 25 -33.98 35.45 14.84
C LEU A 25 -32.75 34.77 15.49
N HIS A 26 -31.61 35.45 15.58
CA HIS A 26 -30.42 34.95 16.30
C HIS A 26 -29.85 36.00 17.26
N GLY A 27 -30.63 36.35 18.30
CA GLY A 27 -30.20 37.25 19.36
C GLY A 27 -30.81 36.92 20.72
N GLY A 28 -30.03 36.27 21.59
CA GLY A 28 -30.33 35.99 23.01
C GLY A 28 -30.02 34.53 23.35
N ASN A 29 -29.10 34.15 24.25
CA ASN A 29 -28.55 34.87 25.39
C ASN A 29 -27.17 34.26 25.76
N THR A 30 -26.14 35.09 25.82
CA THR A 30 -24.81 34.80 26.39
C THR A 30 -24.80 35.19 27.86
N GLN A 31 -24.45 34.26 28.75
CA GLN A 31 -23.85 34.56 30.06
C GLN A 31 -23.31 33.27 30.68
N ASP A 32 -22.10 32.90 30.29
CA ASP A 32 -20.99 32.53 31.19
C ASP A 32 -19.76 32.14 30.34
N ALA A 33 -18.58 32.42 30.88
CA ALA A 33 -17.24 32.19 30.31
C ALA A 33 -16.72 33.25 29.30
N ASP A 34 -16.31 34.39 29.83
CA ASP A 34 -15.22 35.18 29.23
C ASP A 34 -14.13 35.44 30.27
N GLN A 35 -13.33 34.40 30.52
CA GLN A 35 -11.97 34.48 31.04
C GLN A 35 -11.21 33.26 30.50
N GLY A 36 -10.40 33.47 29.46
CA GLY A 36 -9.45 32.45 29.02
C GLY A 36 -9.24 32.33 27.51
N LEU A 37 -9.11 33.44 26.77
CA LEU A 37 -8.58 33.38 25.40
C LEU A 37 -7.32 34.25 25.23
N GLN A 38 -6.36 34.03 26.13
CA GLN A 38 -4.93 34.31 25.94
C GLN A 38 -4.13 33.23 26.68
N ASN A 39 -4.17 31.99 26.18
CA ASN A 39 -3.14 30.95 26.36
C ASN A 39 -3.61 29.63 25.72
N SER A 40 -3.36 29.45 24.42
CA SER A 40 -3.26 28.12 23.82
C SER A 40 -2.36 28.13 22.59
N LYS A 41 -1.16 28.70 22.76
CA LYS A 41 0.03 28.38 21.98
C LYS A 41 1.06 27.81 22.96
N GLN A 42 0.81 26.61 23.47
CA GLN A 42 1.84 25.77 24.09
C GLN A 42 1.29 24.36 24.33
N THR A 43 2.10 23.39 23.92
CA THR A 43 2.07 21.96 24.23
C THR A 43 0.92 21.11 23.67
N TRP A 44 1.03 20.73 22.40
CA TRP A 44 0.66 19.38 21.94
C TRP A 44 1.90 18.73 21.30
N GLY A 45 2.90 18.49 22.15
CA GLY A 45 3.98 17.55 21.86
C GLY A 45 3.53 16.18 22.34
N GLY A 46 3.08 15.35 21.42
CA GLY A 46 2.62 13.99 21.68
C GLY A 46 2.37 13.29 20.37
N HIS A 47 3.46 12.91 19.69
CA HIS A 47 3.43 12.09 18.49
C HIS A 47 2.85 10.70 18.85
N THR A 48 1.54 10.53 18.72
CA THR A 48 0.94 9.19 18.61
C THR A 48 0.90 8.86 17.13
N GLY A 49 1.92 8.14 16.66
CA GLY A 49 2.06 7.72 15.27
C GLY A 49 0.83 6.94 14.80
N ALA A 50 0.04 7.58 13.93
CA ALA A 50 -1.16 7.03 13.35
C ALA A 50 -0.88 5.93 12.30
N LEU A 51 0.38 5.81 11.88
CA LEU A 51 0.81 4.90 10.85
C LEU A 51 2.34 4.84 10.87
N THR A 52 2.92 3.76 11.37
CA THR A 52 4.39 3.64 11.37
C THR A 52 4.86 3.17 9.99
N VAL A 53 5.05 4.10 9.07
CA VAL A 53 6.17 3.97 8.13
C VAL A 53 7.38 4.39 8.94
N VAL A 54 8.20 3.42 9.38
CA VAL A 54 9.49 3.73 9.99
C VAL A 54 10.33 4.42 8.91
N PRO A 55 10.67 5.70 9.04
CA PRO A 55 11.61 6.34 8.14
C PRO A 55 12.97 5.68 8.39
N ASN A 56 13.60 5.18 7.33
CA ASN A 56 15.02 4.90 7.37
C ASN A 56 15.69 6.28 7.37
N GLU A 57 16.22 6.70 8.51
CA GLU A 57 16.98 7.95 8.62
C GLU A 57 18.27 7.79 7.82
N GLU A 58 18.26 8.29 6.58
CA GLU A 58 19.42 8.86 5.89
C GLU A 58 18.93 9.50 4.59
N GLU A 59 18.39 10.73 4.68
CA GLU A 59 18.39 11.66 3.55
C GLU A 59 18.25 13.09 4.09
N ASN A 60 19.39 13.72 4.37
CA ASN A 60 19.49 15.17 4.37
C ASN A 60 19.63 15.61 2.91
N GLY A 61 18.65 16.35 2.41
CA GLY A 61 18.71 16.96 1.09
C GLY A 61 19.74 18.09 1.02
N VAL A 62 20.50 18.10 -0.07
CA VAL A 62 21.02 19.32 -0.72
C VAL A 62 20.90 19.10 -2.23
N GLU A 63 20.30 20.08 -2.91
CA GLU A 63 20.17 20.14 -4.36
C GLU A 63 21.53 20.19 -5.07
N SER A 64 21.58 19.56 -6.25
CA SER A 64 22.46 19.79 -7.40
C SER A 64 23.94 20.16 -7.14
N ASP A 65 24.86 19.23 -7.39
CA ASP A 65 26.05 19.52 -8.19
C ASP A 65 26.68 18.21 -8.72
N ASP A 66 27.19 18.26 -9.94
CA ASP A 66 28.03 17.22 -10.53
C ASP A 66 29.29 17.03 -9.66
N GLY A 67 29.50 15.85 -9.09
CA GLY A 67 30.68 15.65 -8.26
C GLY A 67 30.89 14.22 -7.78
N VAL A 68 31.91 13.57 -8.32
CA VAL A 68 32.56 12.34 -7.85
C VAL A 68 32.53 12.23 -6.31
N VAL A 69 31.88 11.20 -5.78
CA VAL A 69 31.94 10.89 -4.34
C VAL A 69 33.14 9.97 -4.08
N SER A 70 34.26 10.59 -3.72
CA SER A 70 35.36 9.95 -3.00
C SER A 70 34.97 9.77 -1.54
N VAL A 71 34.99 8.54 -1.04
CA VAL A 71 34.91 8.25 0.39
C VAL A 71 36.27 7.82 0.88
N ASP A 72 36.99 8.75 1.51
CA ASP A 72 38.12 8.48 2.38
C ASP A 72 37.59 8.19 3.79
N VAL A 73 37.93 7.02 4.35
CA VAL A 73 37.97 6.81 5.80
C VAL A 73 39.10 5.84 6.14
N ASP A 74 40.15 6.45 6.68
CA ASP A 74 41.03 6.07 7.78
C ASP A 74 41.78 4.72 7.81
N ASP A 75 43.10 4.88 7.86
CA ASP A 75 44.13 3.92 8.25
C ASP A 75 43.75 3.08 9.47
N TYR A 76 43.66 1.78 9.26
CA TYR A 76 44.13 0.78 10.23
C TYR A 76 44.92 -0.29 9.47
N ASP A 77 46.23 -0.32 9.74
CA ASP A 77 47.15 -1.38 9.36
C ASP A 77 46.70 -2.73 9.93
N GLU A 78 46.26 -3.65 9.07
CA GLU A 78 46.47 -5.09 9.27
C GLU A 78 47.29 -5.58 8.07
N GLU A 79 48.57 -5.84 8.32
CA GLU A 79 49.55 -6.36 7.37
C GLU A 79 48.93 -7.41 6.43
N ASP A 80 49.01 -7.20 5.12
CA ASP A 80 48.71 -8.20 4.09
C ASP A 80 49.59 -9.45 4.34
N LEU A 81 49.13 -10.36 5.19
CA LEU A 81 49.83 -11.60 5.46
C LEU A 81 49.77 -12.46 4.19
N GLU A 82 50.92 -12.60 3.51
CA GLU A 82 51.08 -13.43 2.32
C GLU A 82 50.40 -14.80 2.56
N VAL A 83 49.37 -15.15 1.79
CA VAL A 83 48.67 -16.43 1.97
C VAL A 83 49.52 -17.56 1.40
N PHE A 84 49.62 -18.68 2.11
CA PHE A 84 50.36 -19.87 1.67
C PHE A 84 49.62 -20.57 0.52
N TYR A 85 50.30 -20.73 -0.62
CA TYR A 85 49.78 -21.41 -1.81
C TYR A 85 50.28 -22.86 -1.89
N PRO A 86 49.51 -23.84 -1.39
CA PRO A 86 49.93 -25.24 -1.31
C PRO A 86 50.07 -25.90 -2.68
N THR A 87 51.07 -26.78 -2.80
CA THR A 87 51.19 -27.74 -3.92
C THR A 87 51.06 -29.17 -3.40
N LYS A 88 51.13 -30.17 -4.29
CA LYS A 88 51.11 -31.59 -3.90
C LYS A 88 52.37 -32.03 -3.15
N GLU A 89 53.42 -31.22 -3.13
CA GLU A 89 54.68 -31.50 -2.41
C GLU A 89 54.81 -30.63 -1.16
N TRP A 90 55.59 -31.10 -0.17
CA TRP A 90 55.80 -30.41 1.10
C TRP A 90 56.60 -29.12 0.95
N GLN A 91 55.93 -27.98 1.11
CA GLN A 91 56.56 -26.67 1.08
C GLN A 91 56.65 -26.07 2.48
N GLN A 92 57.75 -25.36 2.75
CA GLN A 92 57.99 -24.69 4.03
C GLN A 92 57.11 -23.44 4.15
N ILE A 93 56.49 -23.27 5.32
CA ILE A 93 55.65 -22.12 5.63
C ILE A 93 56.52 -21.05 6.29
N LYS A 94 56.48 -19.82 5.78
CA LYS A 94 57.22 -18.70 6.37
C LYS A 94 56.58 -18.25 7.70
N PRO A 95 57.35 -17.74 8.67
CA PRO A 95 56.79 -17.17 9.90
C PRO A 95 55.81 -16.03 9.60
N GLY A 96 54.58 -16.09 10.12
CA GLY A 96 53.52 -15.10 9.86
C GLY A 96 52.63 -15.38 8.64
N GLN A 97 52.95 -16.38 7.82
CA GLN A 97 52.18 -16.71 6.61
C GLN A 97 50.83 -17.39 6.96
N ALA A 98 49.72 -16.89 6.40
CA ALA A 98 48.37 -17.44 6.64
C ALA A 98 48.14 -18.73 5.83
N ILE A 99 47.64 -19.79 6.46
CA ILE A 99 47.46 -21.11 5.83
C ILE A 99 45.97 -21.38 5.61
N PRO A 100 45.51 -21.64 4.36
CA PRO A 100 44.12 -22.01 4.09
C PRO A 100 43.70 -23.29 4.81
N ALA A 101 42.44 -23.32 5.29
CA ALA A 101 41.88 -24.49 5.96
C ALA A 101 41.76 -25.70 5.01
N GLY A 102 42.14 -26.90 5.49
CA GLY A 102 42.02 -28.15 4.74
C GLY A 102 43.31 -28.65 4.07
N LEU A 103 44.49 -28.18 4.50
CA LEU A 103 45.80 -28.64 4.04
C LEU A 103 46.44 -29.64 5.02
N HIS A 104 47.33 -30.49 4.52
CA HIS A 104 48.12 -31.39 5.36
C HIS A 104 49.34 -30.62 5.87
N VAL A 105 49.42 -30.40 7.19
CA VAL A 105 50.46 -29.58 7.85
C VAL A 105 51.33 -30.45 8.74
N SER A 106 52.65 -30.33 8.63
CA SER A 106 53.63 -31.04 9.46
C SER A 106 54.55 -30.03 10.15
N ILE A 107 54.91 -30.30 11.39
CA ILE A 107 55.85 -29.49 12.18
C ILE A 107 56.97 -30.40 12.65
N ASP A 108 58.21 -30.04 12.36
CA ASP A 108 59.36 -30.71 12.95
C ASP A 108 59.53 -30.22 14.40
N LEU A 109 59.32 -31.12 15.36
CA LEU A 109 59.32 -30.79 16.79
C LEU A 109 60.72 -30.53 17.36
N THR A 110 61.79 -30.80 16.59
CA THR A 110 63.17 -30.53 17.01
C THR A 110 63.70 -29.20 16.49
N THR A 111 63.30 -28.79 15.28
CA THR A 111 63.75 -27.53 14.64
C THR A 111 62.68 -26.43 14.63
N GLY A 112 61.41 -26.76 14.86
CA GLY A 112 60.28 -25.83 14.84
C GLY A 112 59.79 -25.46 13.43
N GLU A 113 60.34 -26.08 12.37
CA GLU A 113 59.97 -25.78 11.00
C GLU A 113 58.58 -26.32 10.64
N LYS A 114 57.72 -25.45 10.08
CA LYS A 114 56.37 -25.80 9.63
C LYS A 114 56.36 -26.00 8.11
N ARG A 115 55.73 -27.07 7.64
CA ARG A 115 55.54 -27.36 6.20
C ARG A 115 54.09 -27.72 5.92
N ALA A 116 53.58 -27.42 4.72
CA ALA A 116 52.24 -27.81 4.29
C ALA A 116 52.19 -28.31 2.83
N LYS A 117 51.26 -29.21 2.54
CA LYS A 117 50.93 -29.68 1.18
C LYS A 117 49.43 -29.92 1.01
N LEU A 118 48.97 -30.03 -0.24
CA LEU A 118 47.62 -30.43 -0.60
C LEU A 118 47.34 -31.88 -0.17
N MET A 119 46.13 -32.18 0.31
CA MET A 119 45.71 -33.56 0.58
C MET A 119 45.51 -34.33 -0.73
N GLU A 120 46.01 -35.57 -0.81
CA GLU A 120 45.83 -36.47 -1.96
C GLU A 120 44.51 -37.25 -1.81
N GLU A 121 43.91 -37.63 -2.94
CA GLU A 121 42.52 -38.13 -3.04
C GLU A 121 42.27 -39.50 -2.39
N GLU A 122 43.30 -40.23 -1.93
CA GLU A 122 43.15 -41.56 -1.34
C GLU A 122 42.83 -41.57 0.17
N ASP A 123 42.90 -40.43 0.87
CA ASP A 123 42.62 -40.33 2.31
C ASP A 123 41.16 -39.98 2.66
N THR A 124 40.27 -39.84 1.66
CA THR A 124 38.83 -39.60 1.87
C THR A 124 38.00 -40.80 1.42
N LYS A 125 37.49 -41.58 2.37
CA LYS A 125 36.54 -42.70 2.14
C LYS A 125 35.12 -42.23 1.87
N ASP A 126 34.93 -41.29 0.94
CA ASP A 126 33.60 -40.92 0.45
C ASP A 126 33.67 -40.70 -1.07
N GLU A 127 33.49 -41.80 -1.80
CA GLU A 127 33.32 -41.84 -3.25
C GLU A 127 31.96 -41.25 -3.63
N GLN A 128 31.97 -40.01 -4.13
CA GLN A 128 31.11 -39.48 -5.22
C GLN A 128 31.14 -37.95 -5.16
N ASP A 129 31.94 -37.35 -6.05
CA ASP A 129 31.82 -35.98 -6.60
C ASP A 129 33.23 -35.37 -6.83
N SER A 130 33.93 -35.95 -7.81
CA SER A 130 35.28 -35.60 -8.26
C SER A 130 35.28 -34.33 -9.11
N SER A 131 35.08 -33.19 -8.47
CA SER A 131 35.45 -31.87 -8.99
C SER A 131 36.08 -31.06 -7.85
N SER A 132 37.27 -30.52 -8.10
CA SER A 132 38.13 -29.87 -7.10
C SER A 132 37.33 -28.90 -6.22
N ARG A 133 37.33 -29.12 -4.90
CA ARG A 133 36.64 -28.27 -3.88
C ARG A 133 36.99 -26.78 -4.02
N TYR A 134 38.11 -26.47 -4.65
CA TYR A 134 38.58 -25.13 -4.97
C TYR A 134 38.84 -25.03 -6.48
N MET A 135 38.22 -24.03 -7.11
CA MET A 135 38.47 -23.68 -8.51
C MET A 135 39.47 -22.53 -8.54
N LYS A 136 40.59 -22.70 -9.27
CA LYS A 136 41.54 -21.61 -9.53
C LYS A 136 41.09 -20.88 -10.79
N TRP A 137 40.91 -19.56 -10.71
CA TRP A 137 40.75 -18.72 -11.89
C TRP A 137 42.02 -17.89 -12.14
N THR A 138 42.20 -17.50 -13.39
CA THR A 138 43.24 -16.59 -13.85
C THR A 138 42.63 -15.65 -14.87
N ASP A 139 42.76 -14.34 -14.65
CA ASP A 139 42.35 -13.30 -15.60
C ASP A 139 43.47 -12.26 -15.70
N GLY A 140 44.22 -12.28 -16.81
CA GLY A 140 45.46 -11.51 -16.94
C GLY A 140 46.48 -11.84 -15.84
N ASP A 141 46.97 -10.81 -15.15
CA ASP A 141 47.88 -10.95 -14.00
C ASP A 141 47.16 -11.33 -12.69
N ARG A 142 45.82 -11.33 -12.67
CA ARG A 142 45.02 -11.63 -11.48
C ARG A 142 44.79 -13.13 -11.35
N GLN A 143 45.05 -13.67 -10.17
CA GLN A 143 44.79 -15.07 -9.84
C GLN A 143 44.00 -15.17 -8.54
N GLY A 144 43.07 -16.13 -8.45
CA GLY A 144 42.25 -16.33 -7.27
C GLY A 144 41.76 -17.76 -7.12
N MET A 145 41.31 -18.10 -5.92
CA MET A 145 40.71 -19.41 -5.61
C MET A 145 39.33 -19.21 -4.96
N VAL A 146 38.33 -19.93 -5.46
CA VAL A 146 36.95 -19.89 -4.94
C VAL A 146 36.54 -21.29 -4.52
N ASN A 147 35.95 -21.41 -3.33
CA ASN A 147 35.35 -22.65 -2.86
C ASN A 147 33.98 -22.83 -3.53
N THR A 148 33.87 -23.82 -4.42
CA THR A 148 32.66 -24.04 -5.22
C THR A 148 31.55 -24.78 -4.45
N LYS A 149 31.83 -25.27 -3.24
CA LYS A 149 30.86 -26.01 -2.41
C LYS A 149 30.20 -25.16 -1.31
N ASN A 150 30.61 -23.91 -1.08
CA ASN A 150 29.93 -23.02 -0.16
C ASN A 150 28.71 -22.38 -0.84
N LYS A 151 27.49 -22.70 -0.36
CA LYS A 151 26.22 -22.16 -0.89
C LYS A 151 25.86 -20.77 -0.36
N TYR A 152 26.62 -20.25 0.59
CA TYR A 152 26.36 -18.97 1.24
C TYR A 152 27.66 -18.18 1.34
N PHE A 153 27.60 -16.89 0.99
CA PHE A 153 28.69 -15.93 1.13
C PHE A 153 28.36 -14.97 2.27
N THR A 154 29.36 -14.65 3.09
CA THR A 154 29.24 -13.57 4.06
C THR A 154 29.34 -12.21 3.37
N ALA A 155 28.78 -11.15 3.97
CA ALA A 155 28.87 -9.80 3.42
C ALA A 155 30.33 -9.33 3.23
N SER A 156 31.25 -9.78 4.08
CA SER A 156 32.68 -9.49 3.96
C SER A 156 33.30 -10.19 2.74
N GLU A 157 33.01 -11.48 2.54
CA GLU A 157 33.50 -12.23 1.37
C GLU A 157 32.92 -11.67 0.06
N LEU A 158 31.65 -11.26 0.07
CA LEU A 158 31.03 -10.63 -1.09
C LEU A 158 31.66 -9.28 -1.39
N LYS A 159 31.93 -8.46 -0.36
CA LYS A 159 32.59 -7.15 -0.49
C LYS A 159 34.03 -7.29 -1.01
N GLU A 160 34.76 -8.29 -0.55
CA GLU A 160 36.11 -8.59 -1.01
C GLU A 160 36.14 -9.14 -2.44
N ALA A 161 35.19 -10.00 -2.80
CA ALA A 161 35.01 -10.46 -4.18
C ALA A 161 34.65 -9.30 -5.12
N LEU A 162 33.73 -8.42 -4.72
CA LEU A 162 33.35 -7.24 -5.49
C LEU A 162 34.52 -6.25 -5.66
N LYS A 163 35.42 -6.15 -4.68
CA LYS A 163 36.65 -5.35 -4.81
C LYS A 163 37.55 -5.85 -5.94
N LYS A 164 37.54 -7.15 -6.25
CA LYS A 164 38.29 -7.76 -7.37
C LYS A 164 37.61 -7.59 -8.73
N PHE A 165 36.31 -7.29 -8.76
CA PHE A 165 35.53 -7.02 -9.97
C PHE A 165 35.53 -5.56 -10.41
N LYS A 166 35.99 -4.62 -9.56
CA LYS A 166 36.29 -3.25 -10.00
C LYS A 166 37.53 -3.31 -10.90
N ALA A 167 37.32 -3.52 -12.19
CA ALA A 167 38.33 -3.31 -13.21
C ALA A 167 38.38 -1.81 -13.50
N ASP A 168 39.53 -1.18 -13.28
CA ASP A 168 39.79 0.12 -13.86
C ASP A 168 40.07 -0.10 -15.36
N GLN A 169 39.85 0.93 -16.19
CA GLN A 169 39.94 0.81 -17.67
C GLN A 169 41.27 0.24 -18.18
N ASP A 170 42.32 0.27 -17.37
CA ASP A 170 43.67 -0.18 -17.71
C ASP A 170 43.89 -1.70 -17.50
N ASP A 171 42.94 -2.43 -16.90
CA ASP A 171 43.08 -3.87 -16.58
C ASP A 171 42.63 -4.82 -17.70
N VAL A 172 42.06 -4.29 -18.78
CA VAL A 172 41.52 -5.13 -19.87
C VAL A 172 42.62 -5.41 -20.89
N SER A 173 42.96 -6.69 -21.09
CA SER A 173 43.90 -7.13 -22.14
C SER A 173 43.53 -6.56 -23.52
N GLU A 174 44.50 -6.39 -24.43
CA GLU A 174 44.25 -5.88 -25.80
C GLU A 174 43.12 -6.66 -26.51
N ALA A 175 43.02 -7.97 -26.27
CA ALA A 175 41.95 -8.82 -26.82
C ALA A 175 40.56 -8.55 -26.20
N GLY A 176 40.52 -8.22 -24.89
CA GLY A 176 39.29 -7.80 -24.22
C GLY A 176 38.83 -6.41 -24.66
N GLN A 177 39.78 -5.49 -24.90
CA GLN A 177 39.48 -4.16 -25.44
C GLN A 177 38.94 -4.25 -26.87
N GLN A 178 39.48 -5.15 -27.69
CA GLN A 178 39.00 -5.39 -29.05
C GLN A 178 37.54 -5.89 -29.05
N LYS A 179 37.19 -6.86 -28.21
CA LYS A 179 35.80 -7.32 -28.03
C LYS A 179 34.88 -6.22 -27.52
N LEU A 180 35.35 -5.40 -26.58
CA LEU A 180 34.57 -4.28 -26.06
C LEU A 180 34.30 -3.23 -27.15
N ARG A 181 35.26 -2.99 -28.05
CA ARG A 181 35.09 -2.13 -29.23
C ARG A 181 34.10 -2.74 -30.22
N GLU A 182 34.24 -4.02 -30.56
CA GLU A 182 33.30 -4.73 -31.45
C GLU A 182 31.85 -4.72 -30.93
N VAL A 183 31.66 -4.87 -29.61
CA VAL A 183 30.34 -4.77 -28.98
C VAL A 183 29.85 -3.32 -28.98
N LYS A 184 30.69 -2.34 -28.64
CA LYS A 184 30.32 -0.91 -28.71
C LYS A 184 29.92 -0.49 -30.12
N ASP A 185 30.55 -1.03 -31.15
CA ASP A 185 30.23 -0.74 -32.56
C ASP A 185 28.90 -1.38 -33.02
N GLN A 186 28.36 -2.37 -32.28
CA GLN A 186 27.06 -2.99 -32.56
C GLN A 186 25.86 -2.21 -32.00
N TYR A 187 26.09 -1.33 -31.03
CA TYR A 187 25.03 -0.55 -30.38
C TYR A 187 25.22 0.94 -30.67
N ARG A 188 24.11 1.66 -30.82
CA ARG A 188 24.15 3.12 -30.90
C ARG A 188 24.73 3.68 -29.62
N SER A 189 25.55 4.73 -29.74
CA SER A 189 26.09 5.38 -28.55
C SER A 189 24.96 6.01 -27.73
N TYR A 190 25.17 6.14 -26.43
CA TYR A 190 24.20 6.79 -25.55
C TYR A 190 23.90 8.23 -26.02
N ASP A 191 24.91 8.95 -26.49
CA ASP A 191 24.77 10.30 -27.03
C ASP A 191 23.98 10.32 -28.34
N GLU A 192 24.21 9.34 -29.23
CA GLU A 192 23.45 9.20 -30.48
C GLU A 192 21.97 8.90 -30.19
N LEU A 193 21.69 8.03 -29.21
CA LEU A 193 20.33 7.76 -28.74
C LEU A 193 19.68 9.02 -28.17
N LYS A 194 20.39 9.81 -27.36
CA LYS A 194 19.91 11.08 -26.80
C LYS A 194 19.59 12.11 -27.88
N GLU A 195 20.44 12.22 -28.92
CA GLU A 195 20.19 13.09 -30.06
C GLU A 195 19.00 12.62 -30.91
N ILE A 196 18.87 11.32 -31.15
CA ILE A 196 17.72 10.73 -31.86
C ILE A 196 16.41 10.97 -31.10
N PHE A 197 16.45 10.84 -29.76
CA PHE A 197 15.31 11.16 -28.88
C PHE A 197 14.98 12.65 -28.86
N GLN A 198 15.96 13.54 -29.02
CA GLN A 198 15.71 14.99 -29.13
C GLN A 198 15.21 15.40 -30.53
N GLN A 199 15.65 14.71 -31.59
CA GLN A 199 15.22 14.95 -32.96
C GLN A 199 13.80 14.44 -33.23
N MET A 200 13.40 13.35 -32.57
CA MET A 200 11.98 13.01 -32.43
C MET A 200 11.41 13.95 -31.37
N GLN A 201 10.65 14.97 -31.75
CA GLN A 201 9.90 15.83 -30.81
C GLN A 201 8.84 15.03 -30.02
N VAL A 202 9.28 14.12 -29.17
CA VAL A 202 8.49 13.51 -28.12
C VAL A 202 8.88 14.30 -26.88
N ASP A 203 8.16 15.39 -26.61
CA ASP A 203 8.15 15.96 -25.27
C ASP A 203 7.56 14.88 -24.36
N VAL A 204 8.43 14.06 -23.76
CA VAL A 204 8.04 13.08 -22.75
C VAL A 204 7.77 13.88 -21.49
N GLU A 205 6.55 14.38 -21.37
CA GLU A 205 6.09 14.99 -20.13
C GLU A 205 6.00 13.93 -19.04
N THR A 206 6.48 14.28 -17.85
CA THR A 206 6.30 13.43 -16.68
C THR A 206 4.84 13.49 -16.22
N ASP A 207 4.36 12.42 -15.57
CA ASP A 207 3.01 12.40 -14.99
C ASP A 207 2.77 13.58 -14.03
N THR A 208 3.80 14.02 -13.29
CA THR A 208 3.73 15.18 -12.40
C THR A 208 3.50 16.49 -13.17
N GLU A 209 4.20 16.71 -14.29
CA GLU A 209 4.00 17.89 -15.14
C GLU A 209 2.60 17.88 -15.78
N ILE A 210 2.14 16.72 -16.23
CA ILE A 210 0.79 16.55 -16.77
C ILE A 210 -0.25 16.88 -15.70
N MET A 211 -0.13 16.32 -14.50
CA MET A 211 -1.03 16.62 -13.37
C MET A 211 -1.01 18.10 -13.02
N GLN A 212 0.15 18.75 -13.01
CA GLN A 212 0.24 20.18 -12.75
C GLN A 212 -0.52 21.01 -13.80
N LYS A 213 -0.39 20.67 -15.09
CA LYS A 213 -1.16 21.31 -16.18
C LYS A 213 -2.66 21.09 -16.03
N LEU A 214 -3.08 19.88 -15.68
CA LEU A 214 -4.47 19.55 -15.39
C LEU A 214 -5.03 20.40 -14.24
N LEU A 215 -4.30 20.54 -13.13
CA LEU A 215 -4.72 21.35 -11.99
C LEU A 215 -4.83 22.84 -12.34
N LEU A 216 -3.92 23.37 -13.15
CA LEU A 216 -4.03 24.74 -13.66
C LEU A 216 -5.28 24.91 -14.52
N ALA A 217 -5.52 24.00 -15.47
CA ALA A 217 -6.71 24.02 -16.33
C ALA A 217 -8.02 23.91 -15.54
N TYR A 218 -8.04 23.25 -14.39
CA TYR A 218 -9.22 23.18 -13.52
C TYR A 218 -9.54 24.52 -12.83
N THR A 219 -8.51 25.31 -12.52
CA THR A 219 -8.62 26.54 -11.71
C THR A 219 -8.71 27.82 -12.53
N GLU A 220 -8.58 27.72 -13.85
CA GLU A 220 -8.77 28.84 -14.77
C GLU A 220 -10.18 29.47 -14.63
N GLU A 221 -10.26 30.79 -14.77
CA GLU A 221 -11.53 31.49 -14.68
C GLU A 221 -12.44 31.16 -15.87
N GLY A 222 -13.68 30.74 -15.58
CA GLY A 222 -14.69 30.48 -16.61
C GLY A 222 -14.59 29.12 -17.30
N VAL A 223 -13.80 28.18 -16.75
CA VAL A 223 -13.73 26.80 -17.23
C VAL A 223 -15.11 26.15 -17.15
N SER A 224 -15.48 25.43 -18.22
CA SER A 224 -16.76 24.71 -18.26
C SER A 224 -16.75 23.49 -17.34
N ASP A 225 -17.94 23.09 -16.89
CA ASP A 225 -18.10 21.85 -16.12
C ASP A 225 -17.60 20.62 -16.89
N ASP A 226 -17.76 20.59 -18.22
CA ASP A 226 -17.25 19.51 -19.08
C ASP A 226 -15.72 19.40 -19.01
N MET A 227 -15.02 20.53 -19.02
CA MET A 227 -13.56 20.55 -18.92
C MET A 227 -13.09 20.20 -17.50
N ARG A 228 -13.79 20.69 -16.46
CA ARG A 228 -13.52 20.29 -15.06
C ARG A 228 -13.70 18.79 -14.86
N LEU A 229 -14.75 18.22 -15.46
CA LEU A 229 -15.02 16.78 -15.42
C LEU A 229 -13.91 16.01 -16.14
N HIS A 230 -13.54 16.43 -17.35
CA HIS A 230 -12.43 15.82 -18.09
C HIS A 230 -11.13 15.84 -17.27
N VAL A 231 -10.78 16.97 -16.66
CA VAL A 231 -9.60 17.07 -15.80
C VAL A 231 -9.66 16.08 -14.63
N LEU A 232 -10.80 15.99 -13.93
CA LEU A 232 -10.93 15.03 -12.82
C LEU A 232 -10.81 13.58 -13.32
N THR A 233 -11.30 13.28 -14.52
CA THR A 233 -11.13 11.96 -15.14
C THR A 233 -9.67 11.64 -15.43
N GLU A 234 -8.92 12.59 -15.99
CA GLU A 234 -7.48 12.40 -16.24
C GLU A 234 -6.69 12.31 -14.92
N LEU A 235 -7.00 13.16 -13.93
CA LEU A 235 -6.36 13.07 -12.61
C LEU A 235 -6.60 11.70 -11.98
N GLU A 236 -7.80 11.14 -12.08
CA GLU A 236 -8.08 9.81 -11.53
C GLU A 236 -7.22 8.73 -12.19
N TYR A 237 -7.00 8.82 -13.51
CA TYR A 237 -6.12 7.89 -14.23
C TYR A 237 -4.68 7.95 -13.69
N HIS A 238 -4.14 9.15 -13.48
CA HIS A 238 -2.76 9.30 -13.01
C HIS A 238 -2.57 8.85 -11.56
N VAL A 239 -3.53 9.15 -10.67
CA VAL A 239 -3.41 8.86 -9.22
C VAL A 239 -3.62 7.38 -8.88
N HIS A 240 -3.91 6.52 -9.86
CA HIS A 240 -3.77 5.07 -9.68
C HIS A 240 -2.34 4.65 -9.39
N GLN A 241 -1.35 5.43 -9.85
CA GLN A 241 0.04 5.24 -9.44
C GLN A 241 0.27 5.85 -8.06
N ILE A 242 0.88 5.07 -7.16
CA ILE A 242 1.06 5.43 -5.74
C ILE A 242 1.84 6.74 -5.58
N ASP A 243 2.89 6.95 -6.40
CA ASP A 243 3.74 8.14 -6.33
C ASP A 243 3.01 9.36 -6.89
N ASN A 244 2.27 9.22 -7.99
CA ASN A 244 1.46 10.32 -8.53
C ASN A 244 0.39 10.80 -7.55
N ALA A 245 -0.24 9.88 -6.81
CA ALA A 245 -1.19 10.25 -5.76
C ALA A 245 -0.53 11.05 -4.61
N GLN A 246 0.74 10.78 -4.29
CA GLN A 246 1.50 11.58 -3.34
C GLN A 246 1.86 12.95 -3.93
N ASN A 247 2.34 12.99 -5.18
CA ASN A 247 2.65 14.24 -5.89
C ASN A 247 1.42 15.15 -6.02
N LEU A 248 0.20 14.59 -6.15
CA LEU A 248 -1.04 15.35 -6.14
C LEU A 248 -1.21 16.18 -4.85
N ILE A 249 -0.74 15.69 -3.71
CA ILE A 249 -0.76 16.43 -2.43
C ILE A 249 0.22 17.60 -2.53
N GLU A 250 1.45 17.35 -2.98
CA GLU A 250 2.51 18.36 -3.10
C GLU A 250 2.12 19.48 -4.06
N LEU A 251 1.42 19.15 -5.15
CA LEU A 251 0.88 20.10 -6.13
C LEU A 251 -0.35 20.88 -5.63
N GLY A 252 -0.85 20.61 -4.42
CA GLY A 252 -2.08 21.20 -3.86
C GLY A 252 -3.37 20.69 -4.51
N GLY A 253 -3.28 19.69 -5.40
CA GLY A 253 -4.41 19.09 -6.08
C GLY A 253 -5.34 18.31 -5.15
N PHE A 254 -4.81 17.76 -4.06
CA PHE A 254 -5.62 17.04 -3.07
C PHE A 254 -6.71 17.94 -2.45
N GLN A 255 -6.36 19.17 -2.06
CA GLN A 255 -7.32 20.11 -1.49
C GLN A 255 -8.41 20.52 -2.49
N LEU A 256 -8.07 20.63 -3.77
CA LEU A 256 -9.02 20.87 -4.85
C LEU A 256 -10.03 19.73 -4.97
N VAL A 257 -9.56 18.47 -4.91
CA VAL A 257 -10.44 17.29 -4.92
C VAL A 257 -11.39 17.29 -3.72
N ILE A 258 -10.89 17.61 -2.52
CA ILE A 258 -11.73 17.71 -1.31
C ILE A 258 -12.80 18.80 -1.45
N LEU A 259 -12.48 19.95 -2.05
CA LEU A 259 -13.47 21.01 -2.32
C LEU A 259 -14.51 20.56 -3.36
N ALA A 260 -14.08 19.85 -4.41
CA ALA A 260 -14.94 19.36 -5.48
C ALA A 260 -15.98 18.33 -5.00
N LEU A 261 -15.76 17.65 -3.87
CA LEU A 261 -16.77 16.80 -3.21
C LEU A 261 -18.04 17.56 -2.78
N ASN A 262 -17.97 18.89 -2.67
CA ASN A 262 -19.10 19.75 -2.32
C ASN A 262 -19.57 20.63 -3.49
N ASP A 263 -19.20 20.28 -4.73
CA ASP A 263 -19.63 21.02 -5.91
C ASP A 263 -21.17 20.93 -6.12
N SER A 264 -21.75 21.96 -6.71
CA SER A 264 -23.17 21.98 -7.10
C SER A 264 -23.52 20.91 -8.15
N ASN A 265 -22.59 20.58 -9.04
CA ASN A 265 -22.75 19.60 -10.11
C ASN A 265 -22.48 18.17 -9.57
N SER A 266 -23.45 17.27 -9.73
CA SER A 266 -23.35 15.89 -9.26
C SER A 266 -22.26 15.08 -9.97
N ASP A 267 -21.97 15.39 -11.23
CA ASP A 267 -20.96 14.66 -12.01
C ASP A 267 -19.57 15.01 -11.48
N ILE A 268 -19.33 16.30 -11.18
CA ILE A 268 -18.10 16.77 -10.54
C ILE A 268 -17.94 16.14 -9.15
N ARG A 269 -18.98 16.10 -8.31
CA ARG A 269 -18.91 15.43 -7.00
C ARG A 269 -18.59 13.94 -7.12
N SER A 270 -19.25 13.27 -8.07
CA SER A 270 -19.06 11.84 -8.32
C SER A 270 -17.63 11.55 -8.75
N GLU A 271 -17.08 12.38 -9.64
CA GLU A 271 -15.74 12.21 -10.17
C GLU A 271 -14.65 12.59 -9.16
N ALA A 272 -14.86 13.65 -8.38
CA ALA A 272 -13.98 13.99 -7.26
C ALA A 272 -13.90 12.86 -6.23
N ALA A 273 -15.02 12.21 -5.91
CA ALA A 273 -15.03 11.02 -5.06
C ALA A 273 -14.28 9.84 -5.71
N ARG A 274 -14.34 9.71 -7.04
CA ARG A 274 -13.57 8.69 -7.78
C ARG A 274 -12.07 8.93 -7.68
N VAL A 275 -11.61 10.15 -7.95
CA VAL A 275 -10.20 10.58 -7.80
C VAL A 275 -9.72 10.31 -6.39
N LEU A 276 -10.47 10.76 -5.37
CA LEU A 276 -10.10 10.56 -3.97
C LEU A 276 -9.97 9.07 -3.64
N GLY A 277 -10.93 8.25 -4.09
CA GLY A 277 -10.92 6.82 -3.84
C GLY A 277 -9.75 6.09 -4.48
N ALA A 278 -9.34 6.49 -5.69
CA ALA A 278 -8.15 5.96 -6.35
C ALA A 278 -6.86 6.40 -5.63
N ALA A 279 -6.75 7.68 -5.28
CA ALA A 279 -5.56 8.24 -4.65
C ALA A 279 -5.26 7.63 -3.26
N VAL A 280 -6.29 7.35 -2.45
CA VAL A 280 -6.13 6.76 -1.10
C VAL A 280 -5.99 5.23 -1.14
N GLN A 281 -6.28 4.57 -2.25
CA GLN A 281 -6.33 3.12 -2.32
C GLN A 281 -4.94 2.52 -2.10
N SER A 282 -4.78 1.77 -1.00
CA SER A 282 -3.50 1.14 -0.61
C SER A 282 -2.34 2.15 -0.53
N ASN A 283 -2.64 3.41 -0.21
CA ASN A 283 -1.66 4.49 -0.15
C ASN A 283 -1.70 5.20 1.21
N PRO A 284 -0.92 4.73 2.20
CA PRO A 284 -1.08 5.20 3.57
C PRO A 284 -0.76 6.68 3.79
N LYS A 285 0.16 7.28 3.03
CA LYS A 285 0.44 8.72 3.12
C LYS A 285 -0.77 9.54 2.68
N VAL A 286 -1.39 9.15 1.56
CA VAL A 286 -2.58 9.84 1.05
C VAL A 286 -3.81 9.56 1.91
N GLN A 287 -3.92 8.37 2.52
CA GLN A 287 -4.95 8.08 3.51
C GLN A 287 -4.86 9.00 4.74
N ILE A 288 -3.65 9.28 5.24
CA ILE A 288 -3.44 10.23 6.35
C ILE A 288 -3.91 11.63 5.96
N GLU A 289 -3.44 12.13 4.81
CA GLU A 289 -3.84 13.45 4.29
C GLU A 289 -5.37 13.56 4.13
N ALA A 290 -6.01 12.53 3.58
CA ALA A 290 -7.47 12.46 3.45
C ALA A 290 -8.18 12.51 4.81
N LEU A 291 -7.64 11.81 5.81
CA LEU A 291 -8.19 11.79 7.16
C LEU A 291 -8.10 13.18 7.80
N GLU A 292 -6.94 13.83 7.70
CA GLU A 292 -6.65 15.15 8.27
C GLU A 292 -7.44 16.27 7.58
N SER A 293 -7.65 16.14 6.27
CA SER A 293 -8.52 17.00 5.46
C SER A 293 -10.03 16.83 5.73
N GLY A 294 -10.43 15.93 6.63
CA GLY A 294 -11.84 15.74 6.99
C GLY A 294 -12.66 15.01 5.91
N ALA A 295 -12.04 14.12 5.11
CA ALA A 295 -12.73 13.38 4.07
C ALA A 295 -13.83 12.46 4.62
N ILE A 296 -13.61 11.79 5.77
CA ILE A 296 -14.56 10.84 6.36
C ILE A 296 -15.97 11.43 6.57
N PRO A 297 -16.17 12.52 7.35
CA PRO A 297 -17.51 13.07 7.55
C PRO A 297 -18.18 13.53 6.24
N THR A 298 -17.39 14.06 5.30
CA THR A 298 -17.88 14.47 3.97
C THR A 298 -18.39 13.26 3.17
N LEU A 299 -17.62 12.18 3.12
CA LEU A 299 -17.98 10.95 2.41
C LEU A 299 -19.19 10.26 3.05
N ILE A 300 -19.26 10.20 4.39
CA ILE A 300 -20.44 9.67 5.11
C ILE A 300 -21.70 10.45 4.71
N ARG A 301 -21.64 11.79 4.72
CA ARG A 301 -22.76 12.66 4.30
C ARG A 301 -23.20 12.38 2.86
N LEU A 302 -22.23 12.26 1.93
CA LEU A 302 -22.52 12.00 0.52
C LEU A 302 -23.18 10.63 0.31
N VAL A 303 -22.67 9.57 0.97
CA VAL A 303 -23.29 8.23 0.91
C VAL A 303 -24.72 8.24 1.47
N ALA A 304 -24.94 8.99 2.55
CA ALA A 304 -26.23 9.04 3.24
C ALA A 304 -27.32 9.77 2.43
N SER A 305 -26.98 10.92 1.87
CA SER A 305 -27.98 11.96 1.56
C SER A 305 -27.84 12.60 0.18
N ASP A 306 -26.84 12.23 -0.63
CA ASP A 306 -26.73 12.80 -1.98
C ASP A 306 -27.89 12.29 -2.86
N SER A 307 -28.47 13.17 -3.68
CA SER A 307 -29.56 12.80 -4.60
C SER A 307 -29.09 11.87 -5.73
N SER A 308 -27.81 11.94 -6.10
CA SER A 308 -27.26 11.12 -7.18
C SER A 308 -26.73 9.79 -6.65
N VAL A 309 -27.31 8.70 -7.16
CA VAL A 309 -26.82 7.33 -6.87
C VAL A 309 -25.38 7.15 -7.33
N ALA A 310 -24.94 7.83 -8.39
CA ALA A 310 -23.56 7.79 -8.85
C ALA A 310 -22.59 8.38 -7.80
N VAL A 311 -22.93 9.56 -7.26
CA VAL A 311 -22.16 10.19 -6.18
C VAL A 311 -22.10 9.29 -4.95
N ARG A 312 -23.24 8.72 -4.53
CA ARG A 312 -23.29 7.79 -3.38
C ARG A 312 -22.38 6.57 -3.59
N LYS A 313 -22.41 5.97 -4.80
CA LYS A 313 -21.57 4.80 -5.14
C LYS A 313 -20.08 5.14 -5.12
N LYS A 314 -19.67 6.27 -5.72
CA LYS A 314 -18.27 6.70 -5.74
C LYS A 314 -17.78 7.16 -4.37
N SER A 315 -18.64 7.79 -3.58
CA SER A 315 -18.34 8.17 -2.20
C SER A 315 -18.16 6.95 -1.28
N LEU A 316 -18.98 5.90 -1.46
CA LEU A 316 -18.80 4.65 -0.72
C LEU A 316 -17.52 3.92 -1.14
N TYR A 317 -17.15 3.97 -2.42
CA TYR A 317 -15.86 3.46 -2.89
C TYR A 317 -14.70 4.21 -2.20
N ALA A 318 -14.69 5.54 -2.24
CA ALA A 318 -13.64 6.34 -1.61
C ALA A 318 -13.55 6.12 -0.10
N LEU A 319 -14.70 6.06 0.57
CA LEU A 319 -14.76 5.76 2.00
C LEU A 319 -14.19 4.37 2.29
N SER A 320 -14.54 3.38 1.48
CA SER A 320 -14.04 2.01 1.60
C SER A 320 -12.52 1.95 1.41
N SER A 321 -11.98 2.59 0.37
CA SER A 321 -10.54 2.69 0.12
C SER A 321 -9.79 3.40 1.25
N LEU A 322 -10.39 4.44 1.84
CA LEU A 322 -9.77 5.22 2.91
C LEU A 322 -9.67 4.45 4.23
N ILE A 323 -10.67 3.64 4.59
CA ILE A 323 -10.71 2.99 5.91
C ILE A 323 -10.13 1.57 5.92
N ARG A 324 -9.96 0.93 4.76
CA ARG A 324 -9.30 -0.39 4.67
C ARG A 324 -7.83 -0.28 5.04
N HIS A 325 -7.36 -1.25 5.81
CA HIS A 325 -6.00 -1.33 6.32
C HIS A 325 -5.52 -0.12 7.11
N PHE A 326 -6.44 0.74 7.59
CA PHE A 326 -6.12 1.96 8.31
C PHE A 326 -6.95 2.10 9.61
N PRO A 327 -6.50 1.49 10.73
CA PRO A 327 -7.25 1.43 11.98
C PRO A 327 -7.70 2.79 12.52
N LEU A 328 -6.87 3.83 12.37
CA LEU A 328 -7.25 5.17 12.82
C LEU A 328 -8.44 5.71 12.03
N ALA A 329 -8.45 5.54 10.70
CA ALA A 329 -9.59 5.95 9.88
C ALA A 329 -10.84 5.10 10.18
N GLN A 330 -10.69 3.81 10.48
CA GLN A 330 -11.80 2.96 10.96
C GLN A 330 -12.38 3.54 12.25
N LEU A 331 -11.55 3.84 13.25
CA LEU A 331 -11.98 4.44 14.50
C LEU A 331 -12.72 5.77 14.27
N ARG A 332 -12.20 6.65 13.41
CA ARG A 332 -12.87 7.92 13.08
C ARG A 332 -14.20 7.70 12.36
N PHE A 333 -14.27 6.76 11.43
CA PHE A 333 -15.52 6.38 10.76
C PHE A 333 -16.58 5.90 11.76
N LEU A 334 -16.18 5.07 12.75
CA LEU A 334 -17.07 4.61 13.81
C LEU A 334 -17.57 5.78 14.68
N GLN A 335 -16.66 6.65 15.14
CA GLN A 335 -16.99 7.82 15.96
C GLN A 335 -17.94 8.81 15.28
N GLN A 336 -17.91 8.86 13.95
CA GLN A 336 -18.81 9.71 13.14
C GLN A 336 -20.15 9.03 12.81
N GLY A 337 -20.48 7.90 13.46
CA GLY A 337 -21.73 7.18 13.25
C GLY A 337 -21.81 6.49 11.88
N GLY A 338 -20.66 6.16 11.29
CA GLY A 338 -20.55 5.56 9.96
C GLY A 338 -21.35 4.27 9.80
N LEU A 339 -21.34 3.39 10.81
CA LEU A 339 -22.11 2.15 10.78
C LEU A 339 -23.62 2.38 10.71
N SER A 340 -24.13 3.30 11.53
CA SER A 340 -25.55 3.66 11.52
C SER A 340 -25.95 4.33 10.21
N CYS A 341 -25.04 5.10 9.60
CA CYS A 341 -25.26 5.67 8.29
C CYS A 341 -25.38 4.59 7.21
N LEU A 342 -24.46 3.61 7.18
CA LEU A 342 -24.50 2.51 6.22
C LEU A 342 -25.72 1.60 6.46
N ALA A 343 -26.14 1.39 7.70
CA ALA A 343 -27.33 0.61 8.04
C ALA A 343 -28.61 1.20 7.44
N ARG A 344 -28.73 2.55 7.37
CA ARG A 344 -29.88 3.22 6.75
C ARG A 344 -30.06 2.90 5.26
N LEU A 345 -29.02 2.45 4.57
CA LEU A 345 -29.11 2.02 3.17
C LEU A 345 -30.07 0.84 2.98
N PHE A 346 -30.31 0.04 4.03
CA PHE A 346 -31.26 -1.08 3.98
C PHE A 346 -32.72 -0.63 3.93
N GLY A 347 -33.03 0.60 4.35
CA GLY A 347 -34.35 1.20 4.21
C GLY A 347 -34.60 1.86 2.84
N ASP A 348 -33.57 1.98 2.00
CA ASP A 348 -33.65 2.69 0.72
C ASP A 348 -33.75 1.69 -0.44
N PRO A 349 -34.91 1.57 -1.13
CA PRO A 349 -35.14 0.54 -2.16
C PRO A 349 -34.18 0.65 -3.35
N ASP A 350 -33.64 1.84 -3.63
CA ASP A 350 -32.74 2.07 -4.77
C ASP A 350 -31.26 1.80 -4.42
N ALA A 351 -30.98 1.41 -3.17
CA ALA A 351 -29.63 1.25 -2.64
C ALA A 351 -29.08 -0.18 -2.67
N THR A 352 -29.68 -1.13 -3.40
CA THR A 352 -29.26 -2.55 -3.41
C THR A 352 -27.75 -2.73 -3.61
N THR A 353 -27.16 -2.09 -4.62
CA THR A 353 -25.70 -2.15 -4.84
C THR A 353 -24.89 -1.54 -3.69
N LEU A 354 -25.41 -0.50 -3.03
CA LEU A 354 -24.75 0.13 -1.89
C LEU A 354 -24.82 -0.76 -0.64
N ARG A 355 -25.92 -1.47 -0.41
CA ARG A 355 -26.06 -2.44 0.70
C ARG A 355 -25.04 -3.56 0.58
N ILE A 356 -24.89 -4.12 -0.63
CA ILE A 356 -23.89 -5.17 -0.92
C ILE A 356 -22.47 -4.64 -0.64
N LYS A 357 -22.14 -3.45 -1.15
CA LYS A 357 -20.84 -2.81 -0.90
C LYS A 357 -20.60 -2.50 0.58
N ALA A 358 -21.64 -2.12 1.32
CA ALA A 358 -21.55 -1.89 2.75
C ALA A 358 -21.23 -3.20 3.49
N VAL A 359 -21.97 -4.28 3.24
CA VAL A 359 -21.68 -5.59 3.86
C VAL A 359 -20.30 -6.11 3.48
N THR A 360 -19.88 -5.93 2.22
CA THR A 360 -18.53 -6.27 1.76
C THR A 360 -17.47 -5.52 2.56
N LEU A 361 -17.64 -4.19 2.72
CA LEU A 361 -16.73 -3.39 3.53
C LEU A 361 -16.67 -3.89 4.96
N LEU A 362 -17.81 -4.15 5.60
CA LEU A 362 -17.84 -4.63 6.98
C LEU A 362 -17.16 -5.99 7.14
N HIS A 363 -17.42 -6.93 6.22
CA HIS A 363 -16.71 -8.20 6.16
C HIS A 363 -15.20 -7.98 6.15
N ASP A 364 -14.73 -7.10 5.26
CA ASP A 364 -13.30 -6.87 5.09
C ASP A 364 -12.66 -6.22 6.33
N LEU A 365 -13.34 -5.26 6.98
CA LEU A 365 -12.88 -4.68 8.25
C LEU A 365 -12.79 -5.72 9.38
N MET A 366 -13.74 -6.66 9.44
CA MET A 366 -13.71 -7.73 10.44
C MET A 366 -12.60 -8.73 10.17
N VAL A 367 -12.37 -9.09 8.91
CA VAL A 367 -11.23 -9.94 8.51
C VAL A 367 -9.91 -9.26 8.86
N GLU A 368 -9.78 -7.96 8.60
CA GLU A 368 -8.60 -7.17 8.99
C GLU A 368 -8.37 -7.21 10.51
N GLN A 369 -9.42 -7.01 11.31
CA GLN A 369 -9.32 -7.04 12.77
C GLN A 369 -8.93 -8.43 13.29
N ASN A 370 -9.55 -9.49 12.79
CA ASN A 370 -9.22 -10.87 13.15
C ASN A 370 -7.77 -11.22 12.76
N ASN A 371 -7.34 -10.83 11.56
CA ASN A 371 -5.97 -11.07 11.09
C ASN A 371 -4.93 -10.34 11.95
N ALA A 372 -5.29 -9.18 12.52
CA ALA A 372 -4.41 -8.45 13.42
C ALA A 372 -4.14 -9.19 14.75
N GLU A 373 -5.07 -10.03 15.22
CA GLU A 373 -4.89 -10.81 16.45
C GLU A 373 -3.76 -11.83 16.34
N TYR A 374 -3.58 -12.40 15.13
CA TYR A 374 -2.58 -13.42 14.81
C TYR A 374 -1.19 -12.86 14.45
N LEU A 375 -1.01 -11.54 14.42
CA LEU A 375 0.29 -10.93 14.14
C LEU A 375 1.30 -11.31 15.23
N SER A 376 2.51 -11.72 14.82
CA SER A 376 3.57 -12.06 15.76
C SER A 376 4.01 -10.83 16.55
N SER A 377 4.24 -11.01 17.84
CA SER A 377 4.68 -9.93 18.74
C SER A 377 6.20 -9.69 18.67
N ASP A 378 6.90 -10.34 17.74
CA ASP A 378 8.36 -10.30 17.64
C ASP A 378 8.87 -9.01 16.97
N ASN A 379 8.02 -8.34 16.20
CA ASN A 379 8.34 -7.09 15.51
C ASN A 379 7.59 -5.91 16.16
N PRO A 380 8.27 -4.82 16.57
CA PRO A 380 7.64 -3.60 17.09
C PRO A 380 6.51 -3.06 16.20
N THR A 381 6.64 -3.18 14.88
CA THR A 381 5.63 -2.74 13.90
C THR A 381 4.35 -3.57 13.99
N ASN A 382 4.48 -4.89 14.13
CA ASN A 382 3.33 -5.78 14.30
C ASN A 382 2.63 -5.55 15.64
N MET A 383 3.42 -5.30 16.69
CA MET A 383 2.89 -4.96 18.01
C MET A 383 2.08 -3.66 17.97
N GLU A 384 2.61 -2.61 17.32
CA GLU A 384 1.89 -1.35 17.19
C GLU A 384 0.63 -1.51 16.31
N LYS A 385 0.71 -2.23 15.19
CA LYS A 385 -0.45 -2.52 14.35
C LYS A 385 -1.55 -3.24 15.14
N LYS A 386 -1.18 -4.25 15.94
CA LYS A 386 -2.11 -4.95 16.83
C LYS A 386 -2.74 -4.00 17.85
N ASN A 387 -1.95 -3.18 18.54
CA ASN A 387 -2.43 -2.16 19.48
C ASN A 387 -3.41 -1.17 18.83
N GLN A 388 -3.21 -0.83 17.56
CA GLN A 388 -4.10 0.07 16.83
C GLN A 388 -5.46 -0.58 16.54
N TYR A 389 -5.49 -1.83 16.08
CA TYR A 389 -6.74 -2.57 15.84
C TYR A 389 -7.51 -2.88 17.15
N GLU A 390 -6.81 -3.14 18.25
CA GLU A 390 -7.43 -3.35 19.58
C GLU A 390 -8.21 -2.10 20.06
N LYS A 391 -7.81 -0.90 19.62
CA LYS A 391 -8.52 0.35 19.94
C LYS A 391 -9.78 0.57 19.12
N VAL A 392 -10.07 -0.25 18.11
CA VAL A 392 -11.24 -0.11 17.22
C VAL A 392 -12.39 -0.99 17.75
N PRO A 393 -13.46 -0.43 18.35
CA PRO A 393 -14.56 -1.21 18.92
C PRO A 393 -15.58 -1.65 17.84
N LEU A 394 -15.08 -2.21 16.72
CA LEU A 394 -15.90 -2.54 15.55
C LEU A 394 -17.02 -3.53 15.87
N LEU A 395 -16.70 -4.66 16.52
CA LEU A 395 -17.67 -5.72 16.81
C LEU A 395 -18.83 -5.21 17.67
N GLN A 396 -18.51 -4.49 18.76
CA GLN A 396 -19.51 -3.92 19.65
C GLN A 396 -20.42 -2.94 18.90
N MET A 397 -19.83 -2.01 18.13
CA MET A 397 -20.61 -0.98 17.43
C MET A 397 -21.44 -1.56 16.25
N LEU A 398 -21.02 -2.66 15.64
CA LEU A 398 -21.81 -3.39 14.64
C LEU A 398 -23.11 -3.92 15.23
N VAL A 399 -23.03 -4.58 16.39
CA VAL A 399 -24.19 -5.11 17.10
C VAL A 399 -25.12 -3.98 17.52
N GLU A 400 -24.58 -2.92 18.14
CA GLU A 400 -25.36 -1.75 18.58
C GLU A 400 -26.05 -1.02 17.42
N ALA A 401 -25.45 -1.03 16.22
CA ALA A 401 -26.04 -0.45 15.02
C ALA A 401 -27.03 -1.39 14.29
N GLY A 402 -27.31 -2.58 14.83
CA GLY A 402 -28.34 -3.50 14.33
C GLY A 402 -27.93 -4.36 13.14
N TRP A 403 -26.63 -4.50 12.86
CA TRP A 403 -26.16 -5.23 11.67
C TRP A 403 -26.48 -6.73 11.66
N CYS A 404 -26.64 -7.34 12.85
CA CYS A 404 -27.03 -8.75 12.98
C CYS A 404 -28.36 -9.06 12.29
N GLN A 405 -29.30 -8.10 12.25
CA GLN A 405 -30.59 -8.30 11.57
C GLN A 405 -30.53 -7.96 10.08
N LEU A 406 -29.61 -7.08 9.68
CA LEU A 406 -29.52 -6.60 8.31
C LEU A 406 -28.76 -7.56 7.39
N ILE A 407 -27.67 -8.16 7.86
CA ILE A 407 -26.80 -9.01 7.03
C ILE A 407 -27.56 -10.20 6.41
N PRO A 408 -28.37 -10.98 7.16
CA PRO A 408 -29.07 -12.14 6.61
C PRO A 408 -30.07 -11.78 5.50
N THR A 409 -30.60 -10.55 5.48
CA THR A 409 -31.54 -10.09 4.45
C THR A 409 -30.96 -10.05 3.03
N LEU A 410 -29.63 -10.15 2.89
CA LEU A 410 -28.95 -10.21 1.60
C LEU A 410 -28.66 -11.64 1.12
N LEU A 411 -29.05 -12.68 1.87
CA LEU A 411 -28.96 -14.08 1.42
C LEU A 411 -29.79 -14.32 0.15
N ASP A 412 -30.89 -13.56 -0.03
CA ASP A 412 -31.77 -13.63 -1.19
C ASP A 412 -31.23 -12.94 -2.45
N SER A 413 -30.03 -12.35 -2.39
CA SER A 413 -29.39 -11.74 -3.57
C SER A 413 -29.30 -12.76 -4.71
N PRO A 414 -29.54 -12.39 -5.97
CA PRO A 414 -29.37 -13.31 -7.10
C PRO A 414 -27.89 -13.61 -7.44
N ASP A 415 -26.96 -12.85 -6.86
CA ASP A 415 -25.54 -12.90 -7.16
C ASP A 415 -24.77 -13.78 -6.16
N HIS A 416 -24.05 -14.79 -6.65
CA HIS A 416 -23.32 -15.75 -5.81
C HIS A 416 -22.18 -15.11 -5.02
N ASP A 417 -21.47 -14.13 -5.59
CA ASP A 417 -20.39 -13.39 -4.91
C ASP A 417 -20.94 -12.59 -3.71
N THR A 418 -22.11 -11.98 -3.86
CA THR A 418 -22.82 -11.33 -2.75
C THR A 418 -23.19 -12.34 -1.66
N ARG A 419 -23.78 -13.47 -2.03
CA ARG A 419 -24.15 -14.53 -1.06
C ARG A 419 -22.92 -15.06 -0.32
N GLU A 420 -21.79 -15.24 -1.01
CA GLU A 420 -20.53 -15.64 -0.40
C GLU A 420 -20.11 -14.66 0.71
N LYS A 421 -20.10 -13.36 0.39
CA LYS A 421 -19.71 -12.30 1.34
C LYS A 421 -20.65 -12.23 2.53
N VAL A 422 -21.95 -12.40 2.31
CA VAL A 422 -22.96 -12.46 3.37
C VAL A 422 -22.73 -13.67 4.27
N LEU A 423 -22.54 -14.86 3.71
CA LEU A 423 -22.27 -16.09 4.46
C LEU A 423 -20.99 -15.97 5.29
N ARG A 424 -19.90 -15.45 4.71
CA ARG A 424 -18.65 -15.21 5.43
C ARG A 424 -18.84 -14.20 6.56
N ALA A 425 -19.54 -13.09 6.32
CA ALA A 425 -19.85 -12.11 7.35
C ALA A 425 -20.69 -12.73 8.49
N MET A 426 -21.68 -13.56 8.17
CA MET A 426 -22.48 -14.28 9.16
C MET A 426 -21.63 -15.25 9.99
N ILE A 427 -20.71 -15.99 9.36
CA ILE A 427 -19.78 -16.89 10.06
C ILE A 427 -18.90 -16.12 11.04
N THR A 428 -18.32 -14.99 10.61
CA THR A 428 -17.48 -14.14 11.46
C THR A 428 -18.26 -13.53 12.62
N LEU A 429 -19.50 -13.12 12.39
CA LEU A 429 -20.37 -12.48 13.38
C LEU A 429 -21.23 -13.44 14.20
N TYR A 430 -21.07 -14.76 14.03
CA TYR A 430 -22.00 -15.73 14.61
C TYR A 430 -22.12 -15.58 16.14
N THR A 431 -20.99 -15.50 16.86
CA THR A 431 -20.97 -15.42 18.32
C THR A 431 -21.78 -14.22 18.87
N PRO A 432 -21.53 -12.98 18.43
CA PRO A 432 -22.32 -11.83 18.90
C PRO A 432 -23.74 -11.74 18.31
N CYS A 433 -24.01 -12.32 17.14
CA CYS A 433 -25.30 -12.24 16.45
C CYS A 433 -26.16 -13.50 16.58
N GLN A 434 -25.83 -14.40 17.50
CA GLN A 434 -26.46 -15.73 17.60
C GLN A 434 -27.99 -15.66 17.73
N SER A 435 -28.50 -14.73 18.55
CA SER A 435 -29.94 -14.56 18.77
C SER A 435 -30.70 -14.13 17.52
N ASP A 436 -30.10 -13.28 16.69
CA ASP A 436 -30.75 -12.77 15.47
C ASP A 436 -30.67 -13.78 14.33
N TYR A 437 -29.56 -14.53 14.22
CA TYR A 437 -29.37 -15.51 13.16
C TYR A 437 -30.24 -16.76 13.33
N LYS A 438 -30.58 -17.18 14.56
CA LYS A 438 -31.49 -18.32 14.83
C LYS A 438 -32.98 -18.00 14.58
N SER A 439 -33.27 -17.16 13.58
CA SER A 439 -34.63 -16.87 13.15
C SER A 439 -35.11 -17.90 12.12
N ALA A 440 -36.41 -18.23 12.15
CA ALA A 440 -36.99 -19.19 11.21
C ALA A 440 -36.81 -18.77 9.73
N GLU A 441 -36.83 -17.46 9.46
CA GLU A 441 -36.59 -16.89 8.13
C GLU A 441 -35.16 -17.16 7.64
N THR A 442 -34.16 -16.93 8.50
CA THR A 442 -32.75 -17.20 8.14
C THR A 442 -32.50 -18.69 7.94
N GLU A 443 -33.09 -19.55 8.79
CA GLU A 443 -33.01 -21.01 8.63
C GLU A 443 -33.63 -21.49 7.32
N GLU A 444 -34.77 -20.93 6.91
CA GLU A 444 -35.43 -21.24 5.65
C GLU A 444 -34.55 -20.83 4.45
N HIS A 445 -34.02 -19.60 4.44
CA HIS A 445 -33.13 -19.13 3.38
C HIS A 445 -31.86 -19.98 3.26
N LEU A 446 -31.23 -20.34 4.37
CA LEU A 446 -30.06 -21.23 4.36
C LEU A 446 -30.39 -22.63 3.85
N SER A 447 -31.58 -23.16 4.17
CA SER A 447 -32.04 -24.46 3.67
C SER A 447 -32.27 -24.43 2.16
N VAL A 448 -32.85 -23.34 1.63
CA VAL A 448 -33.06 -23.15 0.19
C VAL A 448 -31.70 -23.05 -0.52
N LEU A 449 -30.79 -22.21 -0.01
CA LEU A 449 -29.45 -22.05 -0.58
C LEU A 449 -28.63 -23.34 -0.55
N ARG A 450 -28.75 -24.14 0.51
CA ARG A 450 -28.12 -25.47 0.57
C ARG A 450 -28.58 -26.35 -0.59
N GLY A 451 -29.89 -26.41 -0.84
CA GLY A 451 -30.44 -27.20 -1.95
C GLY A 451 -29.97 -26.72 -3.32
N GLU A 452 -29.92 -25.40 -3.52
CA GLU A 452 -29.43 -24.77 -4.74
C GLU A 452 -27.96 -25.11 -5.00
N TYR A 453 -27.07 -24.89 -4.02
CA TYR A 453 -25.65 -25.17 -4.21
C TYR A 453 -25.34 -26.66 -4.31
N GLN A 454 -26.13 -27.54 -3.68
CA GLN A 454 -26.00 -28.99 -3.89
C GLN A 454 -26.29 -29.39 -5.35
N ALA A 455 -27.30 -28.78 -5.97
CA ALA A 455 -27.60 -29.02 -7.39
C ALA A 455 -26.48 -28.50 -8.30
N LEU A 456 -26.02 -27.26 -8.06
CA LEU A 456 -24.95 -26.64 -8.84
C LEU A 456 -23.61 -27.40 -8.73
N VAL A 457 -23.28 -27.94 -7.56
CA VAL A 457 -22.09 -28.81 -7.37
C VAL A 457 -22.18 -30.09 -8.20
N VAL A 458 -23.37 -30.64 -8.40
CA VAL A 458 -23.55 -31.83 -9.25
C VAL A 458 -23.41 -31.47 -10.73
N GLU A 459 -23.95 -30.34 -11.16
CA GLU A 459 -23.81 -29.82 -12.53
C GLU A 459 -22.34 -29.50 -12.86
N GLU A 460 -21.63 -28.81 -11.97
CA GLU A 460 -20.20 -28.48 -12.11
C GLU A 460 -19.33 -29.73 -12.31
N LYS A 461 -19.64 -30.83 -11.60
CA LYS A 461 -18.96 -32.12 -11.77
C LYS A 461 -19.25 -32.81 -13.08
N GLN A 462 -20.39 -32.53 -13.70
CA GLN A 462 -20.75 -33.09 -15.01
C GLN A 462 -20.09 -32.33 -16.16
N GLU A 463 -19.84 -31.04 -15.98
CA GLU A 463 -19.26 -30.16 -17.01
C GLU A 463 -17.72 -30.17 -17.06
N ASP A 464 -17.05 -30.91 -16.15
CA ASP A 464 -15.58 -30.99 -16.02
C ASP A 464 -14.89 -29.62 -15.92
N SER A 465 -15.63 -28.61 -15.46
CA SER A 465 -15.14 -27.24 -15.26
C SER A 465 -14.48 -27.03 -13.91
N GLY A 466 -14.47 -28.07 -13.05
CA GLY A 466 -14.28 -28.07 -11.60
C GLY A 466 -13.22 -27.12 -11.02
N ASP A 467 -13.57 -25.86 -10.85
CA ASP A 467 -12.82 -24.90 -10.03
C ASP A 467 -13.22 -25.00 -8.54
N GLY A 468 -14.27 -25.76 -8.23
CA GLY A 468 -14.73 -26.03 -6.87
C GLY A 468 -15.51 -24.87 -6.26
N TYR A 469 -15.92 -23.88 -7.07
CA TYR A 469 -16.56 -22.66 -6.58
C TYR A 469 -17.86 -22.93 -5.83
N PHE A 470 -18.76 -23.74 -6.40
CA PHE A 470 -20.03 -24.07 -5.74
C PHE A 470 -19.84 -24.99 -4.53
N SER A 471 -18.77 -25.78 -4.52
CA SER A 471 -18.41 -26.61 -3.36
C SER A 471 -17.97 -25.74 -2.17
N LEU A 472 -17.29 -24.62 -2.43
CA LEU A 472 -16.95 -23.62 -1.42
C LEU A 472 -18.20 -22.92 -0.87
N LEU A 473 -19.14 -22.52 -1.74
CA LEU A 473 -20.39 -21.89 -1.30
C LEU A 473 -21.23 -22.82 -0.43
N LEU A 474 -21.34 -24.09 -0.82
CA LEU A 474 -22.03 -25.10 -0.04
C LEU A 474 -21.38 -25.29 1.35
N SER A 475 -20.04 -25.29 1.42
CA SER A 475 -19.33 -25.46 2.70
C SER A 475 -19.57 -24.28 3.65
N LEU A 476 -19.68 -23.04 3.12
CA LEU A 476 -20.05 -21.87 3.92
C LEU A 476 -21.47 -21.98 4.49
N VAL A 477 -22.44 -22.44 3.69
CA VAL A 477 -23.83 -22.67 4.15
C VAL A 477 -23.87 -23.75 5.24
N ASP A 478 -23.11 -24.82 5.07
CA ASP A 478 -23.03 -25.90 6.06
C ASP A 478 -22.33 -25.47 7.35
N GLU A 479 -21.28 -24.66 7.25
CA GLU A 479 -20.58 -24.11 8.42
C GLU A 479 -21.52 -23.25 9.28
N ILE A 480 -22.23 -22.29 8.66
CA ILE A 480 -23.13 -21.42 9.42
C ILE A 480 -24.32 -22.20 10.00
N SER A 481 -24.89 -23.15 9.24
CA SER A 481 -25.97 -24.00 9.72
C SER A 481 -25.55 -24.87 10.92
N THR A 482 -24.33 -25.40 10.87
CA THR A 482 -23.76 -26.21 11.95
C THR A 482 -23.58 -25.36 13.20
N LYS A 483 -23.04 -24.14 13.05
CA LYS A 483 -22.93 -23.16 14.14
C LYS A 483 -24.30 -22.86 14.75
N MET A 484 -25.33 -22.64 13.95
CA MET A 484 -26.70 -22.38 14.41
C MET A 484 -27.34 -23.55 15.17
N SER A 485 -26.96 -24.79 14.83
CA SER A 485 -27.46 -26.00 15.47
C SER A 485 -26.76 -26.32 16.80
N SER A 486 -25.53 -25.81 17.00
CA SER A 486 -24.82 -25.79 18.29
C SER A 486 -25.31 -24.68 19.21
#